data_AF-A0ABD5YZI8-F1
#
_entry.id   AF-A0ABD5YZI8-F1
#
_cell.length_a   1.000
_cell.length_b   1.000
_cell.length_c   1.000
_cell.angle_alpha   90.00
_cell.angle_beta   90.00
_cell.angle_gamma   90.00
#
_symmetry.space_group_name_H-M   'P 1'
#
loop_
_entity.id
_entity.type
_entity.pdbx_description
1 polymer ?
#
loop_
_entity_poly.entity_id
_entity_poly.type
_entity_poly.pdbx_seq_one_letter_code
_entity_poly.pdbx_strand_id
1 'polypeptide(L)'
;MSRTGPTTDASTGALEDEAILLVGHGSRREKSNEQVRDLAAGLEDRLGVPVDAGFLELAEPTIPDAIAGLAPSVSTISVVHLSLFAASHVKNDVPTALQQARADHPNVTLENGSHLGVHPAIVDLLGDRATAVEEDLGVTREEDDVAVVLCARGSSDPDANADVHKLARLLYEGRGFSRVEATFVGVTEPTLDETLHDVAKHRPDGVVVVPYMLGDGVLTGRIRDGAAEFDEEYPYVDAACGDPLGTDARLLDVLGDRWQEARTDSVEMSCDTCKYKVELDGYESDVGGAKAMLRALTHQEAHADREDVADDPHTHDAPAKHVAVCTNQTCAADGAPAVLERLRQQVRDSEECDARVTRTSCLGQCGDGPNVAVYPDGVWYQRVDADDAERIVTSHLDRERIVSDLDSQLL
;
A
#
# COMPACT_ATOMS: atom_id res chain seq x y z
N MET A 1 -9.96 48.93 -20.62
CA MET A 1 -11.04 47.93 -20.74
C MET A 1 -10.69 47.05 -21.92
N SER A 2 -10.50 45.74 -21.86
CA SER A 2 -10.44 44.77 -20.78
C SER A 2 -9.40 43.74 -21.22
N ARG A 3 -8.60 43.22 -20.27
CA ARG A 3 -7.67 42.12 -20.49
C ARG A 3 -8.46 40.81 -20.39
N THR A 4 -8.27 39.91 -21.34
CA THR A 4 -8.56 38.47 -21.18
C THR A 4 -7.26 37.75 -21.50
N GLY A 5 -6.57 37.30 -20.46
CA GLY A 5 -5.48 36.34 -20.56
C GLY A 5 -6.04 34.91 -20.50
N PRO A 6 -5.36 33.92 -21.09
CA PRO A 6 -5.78 32.54 -21.01
C PRO A 6 -5.40 31.97 -19.63
N THR A 7 -6.36 31.31 -18.99
CA THR A 7 -6.15 30.42 -17.85
C THR A 7 -5.38 29.20 -18.33
N THR A 8 -4.09 29.11 -17.99
CA THR A 8 -3.28 27.90 -18.13
C THR A 8 -3.65 26.91 -17.03
N ASP A 9 -4.04 25.73 -17.49
CA ASP A 9 -4.16 24.47 -16.79
C ASP A 9 -2.83 24.12 -16.08
N ALA A 10 -2.77 24.30 -14.76
CA ALA A 10 -1.54 24.18 -13.97
C ALA A 10 -1.26 22.74 -13.50
N SER A 11 -2.22 21.81 -13.61
CA SER A 11 -2.03 20.41 -13.22
C SER A 11 -1.33 19.58 -14.29
N THR A 12 -1.49 19.93 -15.56
CA THR A 12 -0.95 19.15 -16.69
C THR A 12 0.53 19.46 -16.93
N GLY A 13 0.95 20.71 -16.74
CA GLY A 13 2.36 21.11 -16.89
C GLY A 13 3.32 20.59 -15.80
N ALA A 14 2.80 20.05 -14.69
CA ALA A 14 3.61 19.46 -13.63
C ALA A 14 4.05 18.02 -13.95
N LEU A 15 3.23 17.26 -14.69
CA LEU A 15 3.57 15.89 -15.11
C LEU A 15 4.41 15.87 -16.41
N GLU A 16 4.38 16.95 -17.19
CA GLU A 16 5.16 17.09 -18.44
C GLU A 16 6.69 17.21 -18.22
N ASP A 17 7.14 17.39 -16.97
CA ASP A 17 8.56 17.61 -16.60
C ASP A 17 9.08 16.59 -15.58
N GLU A 18 8.41 15.44 -15.45
CA GLU A 18 8.78 14.34 -14.56
C GLU A 18 8.92 13.02 -15.34
N ALA A 19 9.74 12.10 -14.85
CA ALA A 19 9.83 10.72 -15.35
C ALA A 19 9.95 9.70 -14.22
N ILE A 20 9.60 8.46 -14.52
CA ILE A 20 9.77 7.32 -13.62
C ILE A 20 10.94 6.46 -14.11
N LEU A 21 11.83 6.08 -13.19
CA LEU A 21 12.82 5.04 -13.44
C LEU A 21 12.41 3.77 -12.71
N LEU A 22 11.91 2.78 -13.45
CA LEU A 22 11.60 1.46 -12.93
C LEU A 22 12.89 0.64 -12.82
N VAL A 23 13.32 0.35 -11.59
CA VAL A 23 14.57 -0.35 -11.31
C VAL A 23 14.32 -1.84 -11.13
N GLY A 24 14.76 -2.63 -12.12
CA GLY A 24 14.85 -4.08 -12.02
C GLY A 24 16.23 -4.52 -11.52
N HIS A 25 16.31 -5.73 -10.96
CA HIS A 25 17.62 -6.33 -10.63
C HIS A 25 18.46 -6.59 -11.89
N GLY A 26 17.82 -7.09 -12.95
CA GLY A 26 18.42 -7.49 -14.21
C GLY A 26 18.81 -8.97 -14.26
N SER A 27 18.86 -9.53 -15.46
CA SER A 27 19.02 -10.95 -15.69
C SER A 27 19.89 -11.23 -16.90
N ARG A 28 20.63 -12.35 -16.85
CA ARG A 28 21.33 -12.87 -18.04
C ARG A 28 20.37 -13.38 -19.13
N ARG A 29 19.10 -13.60 -18.78
CA ARG A 29 18.05 -13.99 -19.72
C ARG A 29 17.34 -12.75 -20.23
N GLU A 30 17.52 -12.44 -21.51
CA GLU A 30 16.94 -11.21 -22.08
C GLU A 30 15.42 -11.17 -21.99
N LYS A 31 14.74 -12.31 -22.14
CA LYS A 31 13.28 -12.42 -21.94
C LYS A 31 12.82 -11.88 -20.57
N SER A 32 13.62 -12.04 -19.51
CA SER A 32 13.29 -11.50 -18.19
C SER A 32 13.47 -9.98 -18.14
N ASN A 33 14.43 -9.44 -18.90
CA ASN A 33 14.65 -7.99 -18.99
C ASN A 33 13.55 -7.33 -19.84
N GLU A 34 13.10 -8.00 -20.91
CA GLU A 34 11.94 -7.59 -21.71
C GLU A 34 10.68 -7.46 -20.85
N GLN A 35 10.42 -8.41 -19.94
CA GLN A 35 9.27 -8.31 -19.02
C GLN A 35 9.31 -7.06 -18.12
N VAL A 36 10.49 -6.62 -17.70
CA VAL A 36 10.63 -5.36 -16.93
C VAL A 36 10.31 -4.16 -17.79
N ARG A 37 10.73 -4.17 -19.07
CA ARG A 37 10.42 -3.09 -20.02
C ARG A 37 8.94 -3.07 -20.40
N ASP A 38 8.30 -4.23 -20.49
CA ASP A 38 6.85 -4.35 -20.71
C ASP A 38 6.07 -3.79 -19.51
N LEU A 39 6.52 -4.05 -18.28
CA LEU A 39 5.94 -3.44 -17.08
C LEU A 39 6.15 -1.92 -17.03
N ALA A 40 7.33 -1.43 -17.46
CA ALA A 40 7.59 0.01 -17.57
C ALA A 40 6.62 0.67 -18.57
N ALA A 41 6.47 0.08 -19.77
CA ALA A 41 5.52 0.56 -20.77
C ALA A 41 4.07 0.52 -20.28
N GLY A 42 3.67 -0.55 -19.58
CA GLY A 42 2.34 -0.65 -18.98
C GLY A 42 2.11 0.40 -17.89
N LEU A 43 3.14 0.75 -17.12
CA LEU A 43 3.08 1.81 -16.11
C LEU A 43 2.98 3.20 -16.75
N GLU A 44 3.70 3.44 -17.84
CA GLU A 44 3.60 4.66 -18.64
C GLU A 44 2.18 4.85 -19.20
N ASP A 45 1.62 3.82 -19.83
CA ASP A 45 0.25 3.84 -20.35
C ASP A 45 -0.78 4.11 -19.25
N ARG A 46 -0.52 3.60 -18.03
CA ARG A 46 -1.42 3.72 -16.88
C ARG A 46 -1.40 5.11 -16.25
N LEU A 47 -0.22 5.71 -16.13
CA LEU A 47 -0.02 6.96 -15.39
C LEU A 47 0.06 8.20 -16.29
N GLY A 48 0.34 8.03 -17.59
CA GLY A 48 0.58 9.13 -18.52
C GLY A 48 1.87 9.90 -18.23
N VAL A 49 2.82 9.27 -17.54
CA VAL A 49 4.15 9.81 -17.19
C VAL A 49 5.21 8.94 -17.85
N PRO A 50 6.25 9.49 -18.50
CA PRO A 50 7.30 8.71 -19.13
C PRO A 50 7.95 7.72 -18.15
N VAL A 51 8.07 6.45 -18.53
CA VAL A 51 8.71 5.41 -17.69
C VAL A 51 9.81 4.69 -18.44
N ASP A 52 11.04 4.81 -17.94
CA ASP A 52 12.18 4.04 -18.42
C ASP A 52 12.54 2.92 -17.45
N ALA A 53 13.12 1.84 -17.98
CA ALA A 53 13.65 0.73 -17.20
C ALA A 53 15.17 0.88 -17.01
N GLY A 54 15.63 0.72 -15.76
CA GLY A 54 17.04 0.63 -15.41
C GLY A 54 17.35 -0.66 -14.66
N PHE A 55 18.58 -1.15 -14.79
CA PHE A 55 18.98 -2.41 -14.17
C PHE A 55 20.15 -2.21 -13.21
N LEU A 56 20.07 -2.90 -12.07
CA LEU A 56 21.13 -2.90 -11.07
C LEU A 56 22.37 -3.65 -11.57
N GLU A 57 22.17 -4.81 -12.20
CA GLU A 57 23.23 -5.64 -12.75
C GLU A 57 22.77 -6.46 -13.96
N LEU A 58 23.72 -7.06 -14.68
CA LEU A 58 23.49 -8.09 -15.72
C LEU A 58 22.72 -7.65 -16.97
N ALA A 59 22.15 -6.45 -17.00
CA ALA A 59 21.38 -5.90 -18.09
C ALA A 59 21.64 -4.39 -18.25
N GLU A 60 21.31 -3.86 -19.42
CA GLU A 60 21.45 -2.45 -19.76
C GLU A 60 20.07 -1.83 -20.09
N PRO A 61 19.87 -0.53 -19.84
CA PRO A 61 20.84 0.42 -19.27
C PRO A 61 21.05 0.23 -17.75
N THR A 62 22.24 0.60 -17.26
CA THR A 62 22.49 0.65 -15.81
C THR A 62 21.69 1.80 -15.18
N ILE A 63 21.47 1.78 -13.86
CA ILE A 63 20.77 2.87 -13.16
C ILE A 63 21.39 4.24 -13.47
N PRO A 64 22.73 4.45 -13.38
CA PRO A 64 23.34 5.73 -13.76
C PRO A 64 23.13 6.10 -15.22
N ASP A 65 23.24 5.16 -16.15
CA ASP A 65 23.07 5.42 -17.58
C ASP A 65 21.63 5.82 -17.92
N ALA A 66 20.65 5.16 -17.29
CA ALA A 66 19.24 5.48 -17.45
C ALA A 66 18.93 6.89 -16.92
N ILE A 67 19.45 7.24 -15.73
CA ILE A 67 19.31 8.60 -15.18
C ILE A 67 19.95 9.64 -16.11
N ALA A 68 21.15 9.35 -16.63
CA ALA A 68 21.84 10.25 -17.55
C ALA A 68 21.08 10.46 -18.87
N GLY A 69 20.33 9.45 -19.33
CA GLY A 69 19.45 9.53 -20.49
C GLY A 69 18.20 10.40 -20.24
N LEU A 70 17.60 10.31 -19.06
CA LEU A 70 16.41 11.08 -18.68
C LEU A 70 16.71 12.52 -18.28
N ALA A 71 17.81 12.76 -17.57
CA ALA A 71 18.17 14.04 -16.95
C ALA A 71 18.16 15.29 -17.88
N PRO A 72 18.43 15.20 -19.21
CA PRO A 72 18.32 16.35 -20.10
C PRO A 72 16.89 16.80 -20.41
N SER A 73 15.89 15.93 -20.15
CA SER A 73 14.51 16.09 -20.64
C SER A 73 13.50 16.38 -19.54
N VAL A 74 13.86 16.17 -18.27
CA VAL A 74 12.97 16.31 -17.10
C VAL A 74 13.68 16.98 -15.93
N SER A 75 12.92 17.64 -15.05
CA SER A 75 13.45 18.24 -13.81
C SER A 75 13.36 17.32 -12.60
N THR A 76 12.52 16.27 -12.64
CA THR A 76 12.37 15.30 -11.56
C THR A 76 12.34 13.87 -12.09
N ILE A 77 13.04 12.96 -11.40
CA ILE A 77 13.00 11.52 -11.66
C ILE A 77 12.65 10.79 -10.37
N SER A 78 11.53 10.07 -10.38
CA SER A 78 11.11 9.22 -9.26
C SER A 78 11.51 7.78 -9.53
N VAL A 79 12.30 7.20 -8.62
CA VAL A 79 12.86 5.85 -8.75
C VAL A 79 11.93 4.87 -8.06
N VAL A 80 11.41 3.89 -8.78
CA VAL A 80 10.50 2.86 -8.26
C VAL A 80 11.16 1.49 -8.38
N HIS A 81 11.15 0.71 -7.30
CA HIS A 81 11.88 -0.56 -7.26
C HIS A 81 10.97 -1.72 -7.66
N LEU A 82 11.30 -2.39 -8.76
CA LEU A 82 10.72 -3.68 -9.12
C LEU A 82 11.43 -4.79 -8.32
N SER A 83 11.26 -4.75 -7.01
CA SER A 83 11.78 -5.72 -6.04
C SER A 83 10.68 -6.12 -5.08
N LEU A 84 10.48 -7.42 -4.90
CA LEU A 84 9.44 -7.94 -4.01
C LEU A 84 9.66 -7.53 -2.55
N PHE A 85 10.91 -7.61 -2.06
CA PHE A 85 11.30 -7.19 -0.73
C PHE A 85 12.62 -6.40 -0.72
N ALA A 86 12.79 -5.56 0.29
CA ALA A 86 14.01 -4.79 0.50
C ALA A 86 15.09 -5.65 1.18
N ALA A 87 16.11 -6.00 0.41
CA ALA A 87 17.39 -6.52 0.90
C ALA A 87 18.53 -5.53 0.56
N SER A 88 19.78 -5.98 0.55
CA SER A 88 20.96 -5.13 0.32
C SER A 88 20.86 -4.25 -0.94
N HIS A 89 20.26 -4.76 -2.01
CA HIS A 89 20.08 -4.04 -3.26
C HIS A 89 19.22 -2.77 -3.12
N VAL A 90 18.04 -2.90 -2.52
CA VAL A 90 17.13 -1.78 -2.26
C VAL A 90 17.67 -0.89 -1.14
N LYS A 91 18.26 -1.48 -0.09
CA LYS A 91 18.69 -0.75 1.12
C LYS A 91 20.02 -0.01 0.96
N ASN A 92 20.92 -0.47 0.09
CA ASN A 92 22.28 0.08 -0.04
C ASN A 92 22.66 0.43 -1.48
N ASP A 93 22.48 -0.50 -2.43
CA ASP A 93 23.08 -0.36 -3.76
C ASP A 93 22.38 0.73 -4.59
N VAL A 94 21.05 0.71 -4.65
CA VAL A 94 20.28 1.75 -5.34
C VAL A 94 20.48 3.12 -4.67
N PRO A 95 20.35 3.28 -3.33
CA PRO A 95 20.66 4.56 -2.68
C PRO A 95 22.06 5.10 -2.97
N THR A 96 23.06 4.22 -3.07
CA THR A 96 24.44 4.61 -3.43
C THR A 96 24.52 5.11 -4.86
N ALA A 97 23.89 4.40 -5.81
CA ALA A 97 23.81 4.83 -7.21
C ALA A 97 23.09 6.19 -7.35
N LEU A 98 22.00 6.39 -6.61
CA LEU A 98 21.28 7.66 -6.60
C LEU A 98 22.09 8.79 -5.97
N GLN A 99 22.86 8.53 -4.91
CA GLN A 99 23.74 9.55 -4.33
C GLN A 99 24.81 10.01 -5.34
N GLN A 100 25.36 9.09 -6.12
CA GLN A 100 26.30 9.43 -7.21
C GLN A 100 25.60 10.24 -8.30
N ALA A 101 24.44 9.79 -8.77
CA ALA A 101 23.67 10.48 -9.79
C ALA A 101 23.24 11.90 -9.36
N ARG A 102 22.93 12.13 -8.08
CA ARG A 102 22.66 13.47 -7.54
C ARG A 102 23.85 14.41 -7.65
N ALA A 103 25.08 13.89 -7.55
CA ALA A 103 26.30 14.69 -7.70
C ALA A 103 26.57 15.04 -9.17
N ASP A 104 26.28 14.11 -10.08
CA ASP A 104 26.51 14.26 -11.52
C ASP A 104 25.41 15.12 -12.20
N HIS A 105 24.18 15.10 -11.66
CA HIS A 105 23.01 15.79 -12.21
C HIS A 105 22.36 16.75 -11.18
N PRO A 106 23.03 17.84 -10.75
CA PRO A 106 22.56 18.70 -9.67
C PRO A 106 21.29 19.52 -9.99
N ASN A 107 20.89 19.56 -11.26
CA ASN A 107 19.69 20.29 -11.70
C ASN A 107 18.43 19.40 -11.77
N VAL A 108 18.56 18.11 -11.45
CA VAL A 108 17.45 17.15 -11.46
C VAL A 108 17.18 16.68 -10.03
N THR A 109 15.92 16.71 -9.62
CA THR A 109 15.47 16.16 -8.36
C THR A 109 15.34 14.64 -8.49
N LEU A 110 16.06 13.88 -7.66
CA LEU A 110 15.96 12.42 -7.63
C LEU A 110 15.23 11.96 -6.37
N GLU A 111 14.04 11.41 -6.55
CA GLU A 111 13.21 10.84 -5.50
C GLU A 111 13.36 9.32 -5.47
N ASN A 112 13.44 8.74 -4.27
CA ASN A 112 13.61 7.30 -4.12
C ASN A 112 12.36 6.71 -3.46
N GLY A 113 11.54 6.04 -4.26
CA GLY A 113 10.35 5.34 -3.79
C GLY A 113 10.65 4.07 -3.03
N SER A 114 9.61 3.47 -2.47
CA SER A 114 9.69 2.17 -1.83
C SER A 114 9.71 1.03 -2.86
N HIS A 115 9.94 -0.17 -2.36
CA HIS A 115 9.81 -1.42 -3.11
C HIS A 115 8.38 -1.94 -3.04
N LEU A 116 8.05 -2.99 -3.81
CA LEU A 116 6.68 -3.53 -3.85
C LEU A 116 6.17 -3.88 -2.44
N GLY A 117 6.99 -4.62 -1.69
CA GLY A 117 6.75 -4.95 -0.29
C GLY A 117 5.48 -5.78 -0.12
N VAL A 118 4.84 -5.60 1.04
CA VAL A 118 3.58 -6.24 1.36
C VAL A 118 2.44 -5.31 0.95
N HIS A 119 1.63 -5.71 -0.02
CA HIS A 119 0.56 -4.89 -0.60
C HIS A 119 -0.73 -5.71 -0.81
N PRO A 120 -1.94 -5.15 -0.57
CA PRO A 120 -3.22 -5.86 -0.74
C PRO A 120 -3.37 -6.49 -2.13
N ALA A 121 -3.06 -5.74 -3.18
CA ALA A 121 -3.13 -6.25 -4.55
C ALA A 121 -2.21 -7.47 -4.80
N ILE A 122 -1.10 -7.60 -4.05
CA ILE A 122 -0.22 -8.78 -4.10
C ILE A 122 -0.85 -9.95 -3.33
N VAL A 123 -1.49 -9.69 -2.20
CA VAL A 123 -2.21 -10.71 -1.43
C VAL A 123 -3.35 -11.29 -2.26
N ASP A 124 -4.10 -10.44 -2.98
CA ASP A 124 -5.19 -10.87 -3.85
C ASP A 124 -4.68 -11.67 -5.05
N LEU A 125 -3.57 -11.22 -5.66
CA LEU A 125 -2.90 -11.97 -6.72
C LEU A 125 -2.44 -13.34 -6.23
N LEU A 126 -1.89 -13.43 -5.02
CA LEU A 126 -1.52 -14.71 -4.40
C LEU A 126 -2.74 -15.60 -4.15
N GLY A 127 -3.87 -15.02 -3.74
CA GLY A 127 -5.15 -15.71 -3.61
C GLY A 127 -5.62 -16.32 -4.93
N ASP A 128 -5.51 -15.58 -6.04
CA ASP A 128 -5.86 -16.08 -7.37
C ASP A 128 -4.91 -17.19 -7.84
N ARG A 129 -3.60 -17.03 -7.58
CA ARG A 129 -2.61 -18.08 -7.90
C ARG A 129 -2.89 -19.35 -7.10
N ALA A 130 -3.29 -19.24 -5.84
CA ALA A 130 -3.67 -20.39 -5.04
C ALA A 130 -4.95 -21.05 -5.59
N THR A 131 -5.97 -20.24 -5.91
CA THR A 131 -7.26 -20.73 -6.43
C THR A 131 -7.09 -21.48 -7.75
N ALA A 132 -6.21 -21.02 -8.64
CA ALA A 132 -5.92 -21.73 -9.89
C ALA A 132 -5.35 -23.14 -9.64
N VAL A 133 -4.54 -23.32 -8.60
CA VAL A 133 -3.98 -24.64 -8.24
C VAL A 133 -5.04 -25.52 -7.60
N GLU A 134 -5.95 -24.95 -6.81
CA GLU A 134 -7.09 -25.70 -6.25
C GLU A 134 -7.99 -26.26 -7.36
N GLU A 135 -8.23 -25.49 -8.42
CA GLU A 135 -8.96 -25.94 -9.60
C GLU A 135 -8.25 -27.12 -10.30
N ASP A 136 -6.92 -27.05 -10.43
CA ASP A 136 -6.11 -28.12 -11.02
C ASP A 136 -6.12 -29.40 -10.17
N LEU A 137 -6.14 -29.26 -8.84
CA LEU A 137 -6.23 -30.36 -7.88
C LEU A 137 -7.66 -30.91 -7.74
N GLY A 138 -8.68 -30.12 -8.08
CA GLY A 138 -10.08 -30.48 -7.91
C GLY A 138 -10.57 -30.44 -6.46
N VAL A 139 -9.95 -29.59 -5.62
CA VAL A 139 -10.30 -29.40 -4.20
C VAL A 139 -11.04 -28.09 -3.99
N THR A 140 -11.85 -28.00 -2.93
CA THR A 140 -12.59 -26.79 -2.56
C THR A 140 -12.48 -26.50 -1.06
N ARG A 141 -12.22 -25.24 -0.69
CA ARG A 141 -12.07 -24.84 0.73
C ARG A 141 -13.34 -25.00 1.58
N GLU A 142 -14.49 -25.29 0.97
CA GLU A 142 -15.74 -25.54 1.68
C GLU A 142 -15.87 -27.00 2.15
N GLU A 143 -15.31 -27.94 1.39
CA GLU A 143 -15.44 -29.38 1.63
C GLU A 143 -14.10 -30.03 2.06
N ASP A 144 -12.98 -29.39 1.73
CA ASP A 144 -11.63 -29.93 1.84
C ASP A 144 -10.71 -29.05 2.71
N ASP A 145 -9.83 -29.68 3.48
CA ASP A 145 -8.78 -29.00 4.24
C ASP A 145 -7.63 -28.62 3.29
N VAL A 146 -7.65 -27.40 2.74
CA VAL A 146 -6.61 -26.91 1.81
C VAL A 146 -5.53 -26.09 2.54
N ALA A 147 -4.27 -26.53 2.42
CA ALA A 147 -3.11 -25.82 2.94
C ALA A 147 -2.32 -25.13 1.81
N VAL A 148 -1.79 -23.93 2.07
CA VAL A 148 -0.94 -23.20 1.14
C VAL A 148 0.49 -23.12 1.66
N VAL A 149 1.46 -23.32 0.78
CA VAL A 149 2.89 -23.11 1.03
C VAL A 149 3.41 -22.02 0.11
N LEU A 150 3.60 -20.82 0.66
CA LEU A 150 4.12 -19.65 -0.05
C LEU A 150 5.65 -19.70 -0.08
N CYS A 151 6.23 -20.04 -1.23
CA CYS A 151 7.67 -20.26 -1.37
C CYS A 151 8.38 -19.04 -1.97
N ALA A 152 9.16 -18.35 -1.14
CA ALA A 152 10.00 -17.22 -1.56
C ALA A 152 11.46 -17.64 -1.78
N ARG A 153 12.27 -16.71 -2.30
CA ARG A 153 13.71 -16.96 -2.52
C ARG A 153 14.50 -17.19 -1.23
N GLY A 154 14.15 -16.44 -0.19
CA GLY A 154 14.94 -16.27 1.03
C GLY A 154 16.05 -15.22 0.88
N SER A 155 16.38 -14.57 1.99
CA SER A 155 17.37 -13.50 2.09
C SER A 155 18.25 -13.67 3.32
N SER A 156 19.46 -13.10 3.28
CA SER A 156 20.26 -12.91 4.50
C SER A 156 19.75 -11.76 5.36
N ASP A 157 18.88 -10.91 4.80
CA ASP A 157 18.22 -9.83 5.52
C ASP A 157 16.96 -10.38 6.22
N PRO A 158 16.89 -10.34 7.57
CA PRO A 158 15.76 -10.88 8.31
C PRO A 158 14.45 -10.13 8.08
N ASP A 159 14.50 -8.86 7.69
CA ASP A 159 13.33 -8.02 7.43
C ASP A 159 12.58 -8.52 6.18
N ALA A 160 13.34 -8.78 5.10
CA ALA A 160 12.80 -9.37 3.88
C ALA A 160 12.19 -10.76 4.12
N ASN A 161 12.76 -11.53 5.04
CA ASN A 161 12.20 -12.84 5.41
C ASN A 161 10.92 -12.69 6.24
N ALA A 162 10.88 -11.73 7.18
CA ALA A 162 9.71 -11.43 7.99
C ALA A 162 8.51 -10.98 7.16
N ASP A 163 8.73 -10.22 6.09
CA ASP A 163 7.66 -9.81 5.18
C ASP A 163 6.99 -10.99 4.47
N VAL A 164 7.71 -12.09 4.22
CA VAL A 164 7.13 -13.32 3.64
C VAL A 164 6.15 -13.95 4.62
N HIS A 165 6.53 -14.02 5.91
CA HIS A 165 5.63 -14.49 6.96
C HIS A 165 4.43 -13.56 7.14
N LYS A 166 4.62 -12.25 6.99
CA LYS A 166 3.51 -11.29 7.00
C LYS A 166 2.55 -11.53 5.82
N LEU A 167 3.06 -11.73 4.60
CA LEU A 167 2.24 -12.07 3.44
C LEU A 167 1.50 -13.39 3.64
N ALA A 168 2.18 -14.44 4.10
CA ALA A 168 1.55 -15.73 4.39
C ALA A 168 0.41 -15.57 5.39
N ARG A 169 0.61 -14.76 6.44
CA ARG A 169 -0.46 -14.47 7.41
C ARG A 169 -1.62 -13.72 6.77
N LEU A 170 -1.37 -12.69 5.97
CA LEU A 170 -2.43 -11.92 5.32
C LEU A 170 -3.20 -12.74 4.29
N LEU A 171 -2.52 -13.63 3.56
CA LEU A 171 -3.13 -14.58 2.63
C LEU A 171 -4.03 -15.60 3.36
N TYR A 172 -3.68 -15.99 4.58
CA TYR A 172 -4.52 -16.85 5.41
C TYR A 172 -5.84 -16.18 5.80
N GLU A 173 -5.79 -14.90 6.20
CA GLU A 173 -6.98 -14.24 6.73
C GLU A 173 -8.09 -14.11 5.68
N GLY A 174 -9.32 -14.44 6.10
CA GLY A 174 -10.53 -14.23 5.29
C GLY A 174 -10.73 -15.17 4.11
N ARG A 175 -9.77 -16.08 3.79
CA ARG A 175 -9.78 -16.87 2.55
C ARG A 175 -10.09 -18.35 2.69
N GLY A 176 -10.34 -18.84 3.91
CA GLY A 176 -10.85 -20.21 4.15
C GLY A 176 -9.79 -21.32 4.08
N PHE A 177 -8.51 -21.00 3.90
CA PHE A 177 -7.44 -21.99 3.97
C PHE A 177 -7.35 -22.60 5.37
N SER A 178 -7.09 -23.90 5.45
CA SER A 178 -6.82 -24.57 6.74
C SER A 178 -5.48 -24.09 7.33
N ARG A 179 -4.53 -23.75 6.46
CA ARG A 179 -3.19 -23.28 6.82
C ARG A 179 -2.52 -22.51 5.68
N VAL A 180 -1.71 -21.50 6.00
CA VAL A 180 -0.77 -20.88 5.05
C VAL A 180 0.59 -20.76 5.72
N GLU A 181 1.62 -21.37 5.13
CA GLU A 181 2.99 -21.34 5.64
C GLU A 181 3.94 -20.63 4.68
N ALA A 182 4.82 -19.81 5.24
CA ALA A 182 5.92 -19.22 4.48
C ALA A 182 7.12 -20.18 4.48
N THR A 183 7.75 -20.32 3.32
CA THR A 183 8.94 -21.16 3.16
C THR A 183 9.91 -20.54 2.16
N PHE A 184 11.12 -21.10 2.10
CA PHE A 184 12.21 -20.59 1.29
C PHE A 184 12.85 -21.68 0.44
N VAL A 185 13.09 -21.37 -0.84
CA VAL A 185 13.83 -22.25 -1.75
C VAL A 185 15.34 -22.27 -1.44
N GLY A 186 15.83 -21.31 -0.64
CA GLY A 186 17.22 -21.27 -0.19
C GLY A 186 17.54 -20.06 0.67
N VAL A 187 18.84 -19.86 0.96
CA VAL A 187 19.42 -18.78 1.79
C VAL A 187 19.05 -18.83 3.27
N THR A 188 17.80 -19.14 3.60
CA THR A 188 17.28 -19.19 4.97
C THR A 188 16.28 -20.35 5.13
N GLU A 189 15.79 -20.53 6.36
CA GLU A 189 14.91 -21.62 6.79
C GLU A 189 13.55 -21.04 7.23
N PRO A 190 12.46 -21.82 7.19
CA PRO A 190 12.40 -23.24 6.81
C PRO A 190 12.50 -23.45 5.29
N THR A 191 13.08 -24.58 4.89
CA THR A 191 13.14 -24.96 3.47
C THR A 191 11.80 -25.51 2.96
N LEU A 192 11.59 -25.49 1.64
CA LEU A 192 10.38 -26.02 1.01
C LEU A 192 10.09 -27.46 1.45
N ASP A 193 11.11 -28.32 1.40
CA ASP A 193 11.03 -29.73 1.78
C ASP A 193 10.58 -29.90 3.25
N GLU A 194 11.24 -29.22 4.19
CA GLU A 194 10.89 -29.26 5.62
C GLU A 194 9.46 -28.78 5.87
N THR A 195 9.05 -27.72 5.16
CA THR A 195 7.71 -27.13 5.32
C THR A 195 6.63 -28.08 4.81
N LEU A 196 6.83 -28.68 3.63
CA LEU A 196 5.90 -29.66 3.06
C LEU A 196 5.77 -30.89 3.97
N HIS A 197 6.89 -31.41 4.48
CA HIS A 197 6.92 -32.49 5.47
C HIS A 197 6.16 -32.15 6.76
N ASP A 198 6.26 -30.92 7.24
CA ASP A 198 5.54 -30.46 8.44
C ASP A 198 4.04 -30.27 8.18
N VAL A 199 3.66 -29.77 7.00
CA VAL A 199 2.26 -29.62 6.57
C VAL A 199 1.61 -30.99 6.40
N ALA A 200 2.30 -31.97 5.81
CA ALA A 200 1.80 -33.34 5.60
C ALA A 200 1.33 -34.03 6.89
N LYS A 201 1.94 -33.71 8.03
CA LYS A 201 1.57 -34.28 9.34
C LYS A 201 0.13 -33.96 9.74
N HIS A 202 -0.45 -32.91 9.18
CA HIS A 202 -1.84 -32.50 9.45
C HIS A 202 -2.83 -33.13 8.49
N ARG A 203 -2.34 -33.83 7.46
CA ARG A 203 -3.12 -34.53 6.41
C ARG A 203 -4.19 -33.63 5.78
N PRO A 204 -3.81 -32.46 5.23
CA PRO A 204 -4.73 -31.71 4.40
C PRO A 204 -5.14 -32.55 3.19
N ASP A 205 -6.32 -32.30 2.66
CA ASP A 205 -6.80 -32.93 1.42
C ASP A 205 -6.02 -32.41 0.21
N GLY A 206 -5.59 -31.14 0.24
CA GLY A 206 -4.77 -30.53 -0.81
C GLY A 206 -3.68 -29.59 -0.29
N VAL A 207 -2.51 -29.61 -0.93
CA VAL A 207 -1.38 -28.69 -0.69
C VAL A 207 -1.08 -27.86 -1.94
N VAL A 208 -1.29 -26.56 -1.82
CA VAL A 208 -1.09 -25.56 -2.87
C VAL A 208 0.25 -24.87 -2.66
N VAL A 209 1.22 -25.12 -3.54
CA VAL A 209 2.53 -24.46 -3.51
C VAL A 209 2.51 -23.23 -4.42
N VAL A 210 2.75 -22.04 -3.85
CA VAL A 210 2.72 -20.77 -4.59
C VAL A 210 4.12 -20.16 -4.64
N PRO A 211 4.76 -20.08 -5.82
CA PRO A 211 6.05 -19.41 -5.97
C PRO A 211 5.92 -17.88 -5.86
N TYR A 212 6.49 -17.29 -4.82
CA TYR A 212 6.57 -15.84 -4.67
C TYR A 212 7.77 -15.26 -5.44
N MET A 213 7.63 -15.18 -6.76
CA MET A 213 8.63 -14.69 -7.71
C MET A 213 7.98 -13.83 -8.79
N LEU A 214 8.70 -12.86 -9.35
CA LEU A 214 8.20 -12.02 -10.45
C LEU A 214 8.15 -12.75 -11.80
N GLY A 215 8.96 -13.79 -11.99
CA GLY A 215 9.05 -14.46 -13.27
C GLY A 215 9.56 -15.89 -13.15
N ASP A 216 9.39 -16.63 -14.25
CA ASP A 216 9.79 -18.03 -14.33
C ASP A 216 11.31 -18.16 -14.56
N GLY A 217 11.92 -19.19 -13.97
CA GLY A 217 13.37 -19.31 -13.85
C GLY A 217 13.82 -20.62 -13.24
N VAL A 218 15.12 -20.66 -12.89
CA VAL A 218 15.72 -21.84 -12.26
C VAL A 218 15.11 -22.10 -10.88
N LEU A 219 14.77 -21.04 -10.14
CA LEU A 219 14.24 -21.18 -8.78
C LEU A 219 12.79 -21.68 -8.78
N THR A 220 11.92 -21.12 -9.62
CA THR A 220 10.54 -21.61 -9.80
C THR A 220 10.52 -23.04 -10.32
N GLY A 221 11.45 -23.41 -11.20
CA GLY A 221 11.65 -24.81 -11.61
C GLY A 221 11.93 -25.72 -10.42
N ARG A 222 12.87 -25.37 -9.54
CA ARG A 222 13.15 -26.15 -8.32
C ARG A 222 11.96 -26.25 -7.37
N ILE A 223 11.13 -25.21 -7.28
CA ILE A 223 9.93 -25.23 -6.44
C ILE A 223 8.90 -26.21 -7.02
N ARG A 224 8.68 -26.17 -8.35
CA ARG A 224 7.80 -27.12 -9.05
C ARG A 224 8.30 -28.56 -8.90
N ASP A 225 9.59 -28.79 -9.10
CA ASP A 225 10.21 -30.10 -8.95
C ASP A 225 10.03 -30.62 -7.51
N GLY A 226 10.27 -29.77 -6.50
CA GLY A 226 10.09 -30.14 -5.09
C GLY A 226 8.63 -30.45 -4.71
N ALA A 227 7.67 -29.72 -5.28
CA ALA A 227 6.24 -30.01 -5.08
C ALA A 227 5.84 -31.35 -5.72
N ALA A 228 6.34 -31.64 -6.93
CA ALA A 228 6.08 -32.91 -7.62
C ALA A 228 6.74 -34.11 -6.91
N GLU A 229 7.98 -33.95 -6.43
CA GLU A 229 8.65 -34.99 -5.64
C GLU A 229 7.87 -35.29 -4.34
N PHE A 230 7.34 -34.25 -3.68
CA PHE A 230 6.50 -34.42 -2.49
C PHE A 230 5.18 -35.14 -2.80
N ASP A 231 4.48 -34.79 -3.88
CA ASP A 231 3.24 -35.45 -4.31
C ASP A 231 3.46 -36.96 -4.56
N GLU A 232 4.58 -37.31 -5.20
CA GLU A 232 4.98 -38.71 -5.41
C GLU A 232 5.30 -39.45 -4.09
N GLU A 233 5.87 -38.77 -3.09
CA GLU A 233 6.23 -39.35 -1.80
C GLU A 233 5.02 -39.51 -0.85
N TYR A 234 4.05 -38.59 -0.92
CA TYR A 234 2.89 -38.51 -0.02
C TYR A 234 1.56 -38.75 -0.78
N PRO A 235 1.28 -39.97 -1.27
CA PRO A 235 0.14 -40.26 -2.16
C PRO A 235 -1.25 -40.18 -1.50
N TYR A 236 -1.32 -39.66 -0.27
CA TYR A 236 -2.56 -39.40 0.47
C TYR A 236 -2.82 -37.90 0.68
N VAL A 237 -1.97 -37.02 0.13
CA VAL A 237 -2.10 -35.57 0.11
C VAL A 237 -1.83 -35.12 -1.31
N ASP A 238 -2.83 -34.61 -2.01
CA ASP A 238 -2.64 -34.11 -3.37
C ASP A 238 -1.89 -32.78 -3.33
N ALA A 239 -0.80 -32.63 -4.09
CA ALA A 239 0.01 -31.42 -4.07
C ALA A 239 0.35 -30.92 -5.48
N ALA A 240 0.23 -29.61 -5.68
CA ALA A 240 0.59 -28.99 -6.96
C ALA A 240 1.23 -27.61 -6.75
N CYS A 241 2.01 -27.18 -7.74
CA CYS A 241 2.68 -25.89 -7.75
C CYS A 241 2.09 -24.99 -8.82
N GLY A 242 1.68 -23.79 -8.42
CA GLY A 242 1.16 -22.76 -9.31
C GLY A 242 2.23 -21.99 -10.07
N ASP A 243 1.76 -21.00 -10.82
CA ASP A 243 2.61 -20.06 -11.52
C ASP A 243 3.11 -18.93 -10.60
N PRO A 244 4.28 -18.33 -10.92
CA PRO A 244 4.76 -17.13 -10.24
C PRO A 244 3.81 -15.93 -10.46
N LEU A 245 4.05 -14.82 -9.77
CA LEU A 245 3.24 -13.60 -9.91
C LEU A 245 3.18 -13.13 -11.37
N GLY A 246 4.31 -13.17 -12.07
CA GLY A 246 4.41 -12.76 -13.46
C GLY A 246 4.35 -11.24 -13.61
N THR A 247 3.76 -10.79 -14.73
CA THR A 247 3.54 -9.37 -15.08
C THR A 247 2.06 -9.01 -14.94
N ASP A 248 1.40 -9.49 -13.89
CA ASP A 248 -0.02 -9.22 -13.64
C ASP A 248 -0.28 -7.71 -13.51
N ALA A 249 -1.41 -7.25 -14.06
CA ALA A 249 -1.74 -5.82 -14.11
C ALA A 249 -1.83 -5.17 -12.72
N ARG A 250 -2.17 -5.93 -11.67
CA ARG A 250 -2.18 -5.44 -10.28
C ARG A 250 -0.81 -5.00 -9.80
N LEU A 251 0.28 -5.52 -10.38
CA LEU A 251 1.62 -5.03 -10.08
C LEU A 251 1.81 -3.59 -10.55
N LEU A 252 1.12 -3.17 -11.63
CA LEU A 252 1.14 -1.77 -12.08
C LEU A 252 0.45 -0.85 -11.07
N ASP A 253 -0.62 -1.31 -10.43
CA ASP A 253 -1.28 -0.54 -9.36
C ASP A 253 -0.31 -0.36 -8.17
N VAL A 254 0.37 -1.43 -7.73
CA VAL A 254 1.38 -1.33 -6.66
C VAL A 254 2.51 -0.38 -7.04
N LEU A 255 3.03 -0.47 -8.26
CA LEU A 255 4.09 0.42 -8.75
C LEU A 255 3.62 1.88 -8.83
N GLY A 256 2.35 2.10 -9.20
CA GLY A 256 1.71 3.41 -9.20
C GLY A 256 1.63 4.00 -7.79
N ASP A 257 1.27 3.20 -6.79
CA ASP A 257 1.24 3.63 -5.39
C ASP A 257 2.65 3.96 -4.87
N ARG A 258 3.66 3.13 -5.21
CA ARG A 258 5.07 3.40 -4.84
C ARG A 258 5.64 4.65 -5.50
N TRP A 259 5.20 4.94 -6.71
CA TRP A 259 5.53 6.19 -7.39
C TRP A 259 4.89 7.40 -6.68
N GLN A 260 3.60 7.31 -6.31
CA GLN A 260 2.93 8.39 -5.59
C GLN A 260 3.59 8.66 -4.23
N GLU A 261 3.97 7.62 -3.49
CA GLU A 261 4.73 7.73 -2.24
C GLU A 261 6.12 8.35 -2.44
N ALA A 262 6.78 8.12 -3.58
CA ALA A 262 8.07 8.73 -3.87
C ALA A 262 7.93 10.26 -4.04
N ARG A 263 6.85 10.69 -4.71
CA ARG A 263 6.55 12.09 -5.03
C ARG A 263 5.96 12.89 -3.89
N THR A 264 5.30 12.20 -2.97
CA THR A 264 4.64 12.84 -1.84
C THR A 264 5.42 12.50 -0.59
N ASP A 265 5.86 13.49 0.19
CA ASP A 265 6.50 13.27 1.51
C ASP A 265 5.60 12.49 2.52
N SER A 266 4.45 11.96 2.08
CA SER A 266 3.66 10.96 2.77
C SER A 266 4.31 9.59 2.65
N VAL A 267 5.30 9.35 3.51
CA VAL A 267 5.59 7.99 3.95
C VAL A 267 4.42 7.54 4.83
N GLU A 268 3.47 6.79 4.24
CA GLU A 268 2.44 6.07 4.99
C GLU A 268 3.14 4.94 5.79
N MET A 269 3.51 5.19 7.06
CA MET A 269 4.20 4.18 7.89
C MET A 269 3.45 2.84 7.91
N SER A 270 4.06 1.73 7.46
CA SER A 270 3.63 0.31 7.58
C SER A 270 2.13 -0.03 7.39
N CYS A 271 1.33 0.93 6.93
CA CYS A 271 -0.12 0.93 6.94
C CYS A 271 -0.72 0.51 5.60
N ASP A 272 0.11 0.21 4.60
CA ASP A 272 -0.32 -0.30 3.28
C ASP A 272 -1.15 -1.57 3.37
N THR A 273 -1.05 -2.28 4.51
CA THR A 273 -1.82 -3.49 4.84
C THR A 273 -2.64 -3.32 6.11
N CYS A 274 -2.85 -2.08 6.52
CA CYS A 274 -3.71 -1.78 7.65
C CYS A 274 -5.15 -1.99 7.19
N LYS A 275 -5.82 -3.02 7.73
CA LYS A 275 -7.24 -3.30 7.50
C LYS A 275 -8.20 -2.13 7.73
N TYR A 276 -7.69 -1.07 8.35
CA TYR A 276 -8.42 0.17 8.60
C TYR A 276 -8.28 1.23 7.51
N LYS A 277 -7.32 1.08 6.59
CA LYS A 277 -7.01 2.03 5.52
C LYS A 277 -7.21 1.45 4.13
N VAL A 278 -7.01 0.15 3.97
CA VAL A 278 -7.14 -0.58 2.70
C VAL A 278 -8.13 -1.72 2.87
N GLU A 279 -8.91 -2.02 1.83
CA GLU A 279 -9.79 -3.18 1.82
C GLU A 279 -8.96 -4.46 1.88
N LEU A 280 -9.29 -5.32 2.83
CA LEU A 280 -8.72 -6.66 2.99
C LEU A 280 -9.88 -7.64 3.14
N ASP A 281 -9.82 -8.74 2.39
CA ASP A 281 -10.86 -9.77 2.42
C ASP A 281 -11.12 -10.27 3.85
N GLY A 282 -12.41 -10.35 4.21
CA GLY A 282 -12.88 -10.71 5.55
C GLY A 282 -12.78 -9.60 6.60
N TYR A 283 -12.25 -8.42 6.25
CA TYR A 283 -12.18 -7.23 7.10
C TYR A 283 -12.74 -5.98 6.44
N GLU A 284 -13.59 -6.12 5.42
CA GLU A 284 -14.16 -5.02 4.64
C GLU A 284 -14.88 -3.99 5.53
N SER A 285 -15.47 -4.45 6.65
CA SER A 285 -16.14 -3.59 7.62
C SER A 285 -15.21 -2.70 8.49
N ASP A 286 -13.90 -2.90 8.42
CA ASP A 286 -12.90 -2.16 9.20
C ASP A 286 -12.31 -0.94 8.44
N VAL A 287 -12.48 -0.88 7.12
CA VAL A 287 -11.73 -0.02 6.19
C VAL A 287 -12.31 1.39 6.10
N GLY A 288 -11.46 2.42 5.97
CA GLY A 288 -11.84 3.78 5.56
C GLY A 288 -12.72 4.55 6.54
N GLY A 289 -13.11 3.95 7.67
CA GLY A 289 -14.07 4.53 8.58
C GLY A 289 -13.43 5.47 9.60
N ALA A 290 -14.10 6.59 9.90
CA ALA A 290 -13.90 7.38 11.11
C ALA A 290 -13.71 6.50 12.36
N LYS A 291 -14.33 5.32 12.40
CA LYS A 291 -14.22 4.28 13.43
C LYS A 291 -12.79 3.82 13.75
N ALA A 292 -11.91 3.68 12.76
CA ALA A 292 -10.53 3.27 13.01
C ALA A 292 -9.65 4.40 13.53
N MET A 293 -9.84 5.60 12.98
CA MET A 293 -9.25 6.83 13.51
C MET A 293 -9.72 7.10 14.95
N LEU A 294 -11.01 6.92 15.21
CA LEU A 294 -11.62 7.05 16.54
C LEU A 294 -11.04 6.00 17.49
N ARG A 295 -10.91 4.73 17.09
CA ARG A 295 -10.26 3.70 17.91
C ARG A 295 -8.82 4.06 18.26
N ALA A 296 -8.06 4.65 17.32
CA ALA A 296 -6.70 5.12 17.57
C ALA A 296 -6.67 6.35 18.50
N LEU A 297 -7.59 7.30 18.35
CA LEU A 297 -7.73 8.48 19.22
C LEU A 297 -8.16 8.09 20.64
N THR A 298 -9.19 7.24 20.79
CA THR A 298 -9.62 6.70 22.09
C THR A 298 -8.51 5.89 22.76
N HIS A 299 -7.70 5.16 21.97
CA HIS A 299 -6.54 4.42 22.49
C HIS A 299 -5.39 5.34 22.92
N GLN A 300 -5.11 6.42 22.18
CA GLN A 300 -4.10 7.42 22.56
C GLN A 300 -4.48 8.18 23.83
N GLU A 301 -5.76 8.51 24.01
CA GLU A 301 -6.26 9.18 25.21
C GLU A 301 -6.14 8.28 26.45
N ALA A 302 -6.30 6.96 26.31
CA ALA A 302 -6.02 6.00 27.38
C ALA A 302 -4.54 5.92 27.81
N HIS A 303 -3.62 6.54 27.07
CA HIS A 303 -2.18 6.51 27.30
C HIS A 303 -1.54 7.86 27.62
N ALA A 304 -2.28 8.98 27.51
CA ALA A 304 -1.74 10.33 27.70
C ALA A 304 -1.49 10.71 29.17
N ASP A 305 -2.12 10.03 30.14
CA ASP A 305 -1.96 10.29 31.59
C ASP A 305 -1.29 9.13 32.34
N ARG A 306 -0.07 8.77 31.94
CA ARG A 306 0.76 7.82 32.71
C ARG A 306 1.96 8.52 33.34
N GLU A 307 1.72 9.23 34.45
CA GLU A 307 2.78 9.49 35.44
C GLU A 307 2.72 8.58 36.67
N ASP A 308 1.68 7.75 36.87
CA ASP A 308 1.76 6.68 37.87
C ASP A 308 0.79 5.52 37.60
N VAL A 309 1.31 4.29 37.70
CA VAL A 309 0.56 3.05 37.49
C VAL A 309 0.07 2.56 38.85
N ALA A 310 -1.05 3.06 39.34
CA ALA A 310 -1.78 2.43 40.44
C ALA A 310 -3.26 2.86 40.53
N ASP A 311 -4.12 1.85 40.36
CA ASP A 311 -5.46 1.63 40.88
C ASP A 311 -6.57 2.70 40.77
N ASP A 312 -7.64 2.23 40.10
CA ASP A 312 -9.06 2.64 40.04
C ASP A 312 -9.47 3.57 38.86
N PRO A 313 -10.47 3.16 38.02
CA PRO A 313 -10.87 3.91 36.85
C PRO A 313 -11.81 5.04 37.28
N HIS A 314 -11.25 6.23 37.42
CA HIS A 314 -12.03 7.47 37.52
C HIS A 314 -11.99 8.21 36.18
N THR A 315 -13.16 8.27 35.54
CA THR A 315 -13.52 9.04 34.35
C THR A 315 -13.17 10.51 34.49
N HIS A 316 -12.43 11.06 33.52
CA HIS A 316 -12.41 12.49 33.21
C HIS A 316 -12.40 12.73 31.69
N ASP A 317 -12.94 13.89 31.30
CA ASP A 317 -13.79 14.12 30.13
C ASP A 317 -13.04 14.22 28.79
N ALA A 318 -13.28 13.25 27.90
CA ALA A 318 -13.03 13.40 26.46
C ALA A 318 -13.98 14.47 25.89
N PRO A 319 -13.54 15.28 24.90
CA PRO A 319 -14.41 16.30 24.33
C PRO A 319 -15.65 15.66 23.74
N ALA A 320 -16.83 16.25 24.02
CA ALA A 320 -18.11 15.73 23.59
C ALA A 320 -18.21 15.46 22.08
N LYS A 321 -17.48 16.22 21.25
CA LYS A 321 -17.44 16.05 19.79
C LYS A 321 -16.03 16.00 19.19
N HIS A 322 -15.89 15.26 18.10
CA HIS A 322 -14.69 15.26 17.25
C HIS A 322 -15.04 15.70 15.84
N VAL A 323 -14.26 16.65 15.31
CA VAL A 323 -14.41 17.20 13.97
C VAL A 323 -13.18 16.82 13.15
N ALA A 324 -13.34 15.96 12.15
CA ALA A 324 -12.28 15.53 11.25
C ALA A 324 -12.37 16.28 9.92
N VAL A 325 -11.29 16.95 9.51
CA VAL A 325 -11.23 17.71 8.25
C VAL A 325 -10.27 17.01 7.30
N CYS A 326 -10.76 16.60 6.12
CA CYS A 326 -9.94 16.01 5.07
C CYS A 326 -9.02 17.08 4.48
N THR A 327 -7.71 16.84 4.47
CA THR A 327 -6.72 17.70 3.80
C THR A 327 -5.88 16.93 2.79
N ASN A 328 -6.40 15.82 2.25
CA ASN A 328 -5.76 15.14 1.12
C ASN A 328 -5.81 16.01 -0.15
N GLN A 329 -5.05 15.65 -1.19
CA GLN A 329 -4.78 16.49 -2.37
C GLN A 329 -6.02 17.22 -2.93
N THR A 330 -7.12 16.51 -3.22
CA THR A 330 -8.35 17.12 -3.77
C THR A 330 -8.97 18.14 -2.81
N CYS A 331 -9.22 17.76 -1.54
CA CYS A 331 -9.78 18.69 -0.56
C CYS A 331 -8.82 19.84 -0.24
N ALA A 332 -7.51 19.62 -0.29
CA ALA A 332 -6.51 20.67 -0.11
C ALA A 332 -6.56 21.70 -1.24
N ALA A 333 -6.71 21.25 -2.49
CA ALA A 333 -6.93 22.11 -3.65
C ALA A 333 -8.25 22.89 -3.54
N ASP A 334 -9.28 22.29 -2.96
CA ASP A 334 -10.59 22.93 -2.72
C ASP A 334 -10.62 23.84 -1.47
N GLY A 335 -9.49 24.07 -0.80
CA GLY A 335 -9.38 25.05 0.29
C GLY A 335 -9.49 24.51 1.71
N ALA A 336 -9.40 23.19 1.92
CA ALA A 336 -9.48 22.57 3.25
C ALA A 336 -8.52 23.13 4.33
N PRO A 337 -7.29 23.62 4.02
CA PRO A 337 -6.44 24.24 5.03
C PRO A 337 -7.08 25.45 5.69
N ALA A 338 -7.81 26.27 4.93
CA ALA A 338 -8.52 27.43 5.46
C ALA A 338 -9.72 27.00 6.33
N VAL A 339 -10.47 25.99 5.89
CA VAL A 339 -11.59 25.38 6.65
C VAL A 339 -11.09 24.86 8.00
N LEU A 340 -10.00 24.09 8.00
CA LEU A 340 -9.39 23.54 9.21
C LEU A 340 -8.98 24.62 10.21
N GLU A 341 -8.34 25.68 9.73
CA GLU A 341 -7.90 26.79 10.59
C GLU A 341 -9.09 27.58 11.15
N ARG A 342 -10.11 27.84 10.32
CA ARG A 342 -11.34 28.52 10.77
C ARG A 342 -12.13 27.70 11.78
N LEU A 343 -12.33 26.40 11.55
CA LEU A 343 -13.00 25.53 12.52
C LEU A 343 -12.25 25.50 13.86
N ARG A 344 -10.92 25.40 13.83
CA ARG A 344 -10.10 25.45 15.05
C ARG A 344 -10.20 26.79 15.78
N GLN A 345 -10.28 27.89 15.05
CA GLN A 345 -10.45 29.21 15.64
C GLN A 345 -11.83 29.34 16.30
N GLN A 346 -12.89 28.99 15.57
CA GLN A 346 -14.27 29.10 16.04
C GLN A 346 -14.54 28.20 17.26
N VAL A 347 -14.04 26.96 17.27
CA VAL A 347 -14.15 26.07 18.43
C VAL A 347 -13.38 26.62 19.64
N ARG A 348 -12.24 27.28 19.43
CA ARG A 348 -11.49 27.91 20.53
C ARG A 348 -12.16 29.17 21.08
N ASP A 349 -12.86 29.91 20.23
CA ASP A 349 -13.53 31.16 20.62
C ASP A 349 -14.93 30.91 21.23
N SER A 350 -15.48 29.70 21.08
CA SER A 350 -16.73 29.30 21.71
C SER A 350 -16.51 28.87 23.15
N GLU A 351 -17.28 29.45 24.08
CA GLU A 351 -17.31 29.05 25.49
C GLU A 351 -18.23 27.83 25.73
N GLU A 352 -19.04 27.44 24.73
CA GLU A 352 -20.04 26.37 24.80
C GLU A 352 -19.61 25.10 24.03
N CYS A 353 -18.61 25.21 23.14
CA CYS A 353 -18.19 24.11 22.27
C CYS A 353 -17.15 23.20 22.92
N ASP A 354 -17.57 22.01 23.34
CA ASP A 354 -16.64 20.94 23.74
C ASP A 354 -16.31 20.02 22.55
N ALA A 355 -15.50 20.52 21.62
CA ALA A 355 -15.11 19.79 20.42
C ALA A 355 -13.61 19.84 20.13
N ARG A 356 -13.08 18.79 19.50
CA ARG A 356 -11.69 18.75 19.01
C ARG A 356 -11.63 18.66 17.49
N VAL A 357 -10.92 19.59 16.86
CA VAL A 357 -10.76 19.68 15.40
C VAL A 357 -9.40 19.12 14.94
N THR A 358 -9.43 18.06 14.14
CA THR A 358 -8.25 17.30 13.70
C THR A 358 -8.15 17.23 12.17
N ARG A 359 -6.93 17.28 11.66
CA ARG A 359 -6.60 17.07 10.25
C ARG A 359 -6.59 15.58 9.91
N THR A 360 -7.04 15.20 8.71
CA THR A 360 -7.08 13.81 8.22
C THR A 360 -6.68 13.68 6.74
N SER A 361 -6.36 12.45 6.31
CA SER A 361 -6.20 12.05 4.90
C SER A 361 -7.57 11.86 4.21
N CYS A 362 -7.65 11.25 2.99
CA CYS A 362 -8.96 11.12 2.31
C CYS A 362 -9.89 10.26 3.17
N LEU A 363 -11.11 10.76 3.33
CA LEU A 363 -12.18 10.11 4.08
C LEU A 363 -13.08 9.24 3.18
N GLY A 364 -12.57 8.80 2.03
CA GLY A 364 -13.30 7.99 1.05
C GLY A 364 -14.37 8.72 0.23
N GLN A 365 -14.65 10.00 0.50
CA GLN A 365 -15.64 10.84 -0.21
C GLN A 365 -14.97 11.81 -1.19
N CYS A 366 -13.98 11.32 -1.93
CA CYS A 366 -13.18 12.15 -2.83
C CYS A 366 -14.06 12.60 -4.04
N GLY A 367 -14.18 13.92 -4.29
CA GLY A 367 -14.99 14.49 -5.41
C GLY A 367 -15.87 15.70 -5.04
N ASP A 368 -16.30 15.80 -3.78
CA ASP A 368 -17.14 16.89 -3.25
C ASP A 368 -16.47 17.63 -2.06
N GLY A 369 -15.16 17.83 -2.14
CA GLY A 369 -14.38 18.48 -1.09
C GLY A 369 -14.62 19.99 -0.96
N PRO A 370 -14.19 20.62 0.15
CA PRO A 370 -13.62 20.02 1.36
C PRO A 370 -14.63 19.21 2.19
N ASN A 371 -14.18 18.06 2.71
CA ASN A 371 -14.99 17.16 3.54
C ASN A 371 -14.72 17.35 5.03
N VAL A 372 -15.78 17.44 5.83
CA VAL A 372 -15.72 17.55 7.30
C VAL A 372 -16.67 16.53 7.93
N ALA A 373 -16.17 15.67 8.82
CA ALA A 373 -16.98 14.70 9.55
C ALA A 373 -17.09 15.10 11.03
N VAL A 374 -18.30 15.01 11.60
CA VAL A 374 -18.57 15.30 13.02
C VAL A 374 -19.07 14.05 13.74
N TYR A 375 -18.39 13.67 14.81
CA TYR A 375 -18.66 12.51 15.65
C TYR A 375 -18.97 12.95 17.10
N PRO A 376 -19.83 12.25 17.87
CA PRO A 376 -20.55 10.99 17.57
C PRO A 376 -21.75 11.11 16.64
N ASP A 377 -22.10 12.33 16.24
CA ASP A 377 -23.33 12.63 15.50
C ASP A 377 -23.43 11.91 14.15
N GLY A 378 -22.30 11.45 13.58
CA GLY A 378 -22.27 10.69 12.32
C GLY A 378 -22.60 11.56 11.10
N VAL A 379 -22.41 12.87 11.21
CA VAL A 379 -22.77 13.86 10.20
C VAL A 379 -21.57 14.15 9.31
N TRP A 380 -21.83 14.26 8.01
CA TRP A 380 -20.83 14.54 6.99
C TRP A 380 -21.19 15.82 6.25
N TYR A 381 -20.26 16.77 6.25
CA TYR A 381 -20.37 17.98 5.47
C TYR A 381 -19.45 17.92 4.26
N GLN A 382 -19.99 18.29 3.11
CA GLN A 382 -19.30 18.34 1.83
C GLN A 382 -19.28 19.78 1.30
N ARG A 383 -18.31 20.07 0.42
CA ARG A 383 -18.10 21.40 -0.19
C ARG A 383 -18.02 22.52 0.84
N VAL A 384 -17.46 22.22 2.01
CA VAL A 384 -17.38 23.15 3.13
C VAL A 384 -16.40 24.25 2.80
N ASP A 385 -16.83 25.51 2.86
CA ASP A 385 -15.93 26.65 2.75
C ASP A 385 -15.50 27.20 4.12
N ALA A 386 -14.60 28.18 4.12
CA ALA A 386 -14.06 28.77 5.33
C ALA A 386 -15.11 29.60 6.11
N ASP A 387 -16.14 30.10 5.45
CA ASP A 387 -17.22 30.90 6.02
C ASP A 387 -18.29 29.99 6.67
N ASP A 388 -18.44 28.76 6.18
CA ASP A 388 -19.30 27.73 6.78
C ASP A 388 -18.82 27.24 8.14
N ALA A 389 -17.54 27.42 8.49
CA ALA A 389 -16.97 26.98 9.76
C ALA A 389 -17.71 27.56 10.97
N GLU A 390 -18.09 28.84 10.92
CA GLU A 390 -18.85 29.49 12.00
C GLU A 390 -20.23 28.84 12.17
N ARG A 391 -20.89 28.50 11.05
CA ARG A 391 -22.21 27.85 11.06
C ARG A 391 -22.13 26.44 11.63
N ILE A 392 -21.09 25.68 11.27
CA ILE A 392 -20.86 24.33 11.82
C ILE A 392 -20.66 24.40 13.34
N VAL A 393 -19.84 25.32 13.84
CA VAL A 393 -19.63 25.46 15.29
C VAL A 393 -20.91 25.92 15.99
N THR A 394 -21.46 27.06 15.60
CA THR A 394 -22.58 27.71 16.32
C THR A 394 -23.93 27.01 16.16
N SER A 395 -24.15 26.29 15.06
CA SER A 395 -25.39 25.54 14.83
C SER A 395 -25.25 24.10 15.31
N HIS A 396 -24.21 23.39 14.85
CA HIS A 396 -24.12 21.96 15.05
C HIS A 396 -23.36 21.59 16.32
N LEU A 397 -22.18 22.15 16.55
CA LEU A 397 -21.38 21.78 17.71
C LEU A 397 -21.98 22.34 19.02
N ASP A 398 -22.41 23.59 19.02
CA ASP A 398 -22.98 24.26 20.20
C ASP A 398 -24.45 23.88 20.47
N ARG A 399 -25.26 23.70 19.41
CA ARG A 399 -26.74 23.64 19.52
C ARG A 399 -27.37 22.36 18.95
N GLU A 400 -26.55 21.39 18.54
CA GLU A 400 -27.00 20.11 17.99
C GLU A 400 -27.92 20.24 16.76
N ARG A 401 -27.76 21.32 15.97
CA ARG A 401 -28.52 21.55 14.74
C ARG A 401 -27.65 21.42 13.50
N ILE A 402 -27.86 20.35 12.76
CA ILE A 402 -27.14 20.05 11.51
C ILE A 402 -27.33 21.18 10.50
N VAL A 403 -26.26 21.54 9.81
CA VAL A 403 -26.26 22.50 8.70
C VAL A 403 -26.71 21.78 7.42
N SER A 404 -28.02 21.63 7.25
CA SER A 404 -28.65 20.72 6.27
C SER A 404 -28.30 20.98 4.80
N ASP A 405 -27.87 22.19 4.45
CA ASP A 405 -27.43 22.55 3.09
C ASP A 405 -26.02 22.06 2.76
N LEU A 406 -25.22 21.73 3.78
CA LEU A 406 -23.89 21.15 3.64
C LEU A 406 -23.88 19.64 3.90
N ASP A 407 -24.95 19.12 4.50
CA ASP A 407 -25.09 17.71 4.88
C ASP A 407 -25.16 16.81 3.65
N SER A 408 -24.20 15.91 3.52
CA SER A 408 -24.25 14.87 2.51
C SER A 408 -25.16 13.76 3.00
N GLN A 409 -26.43 13.77 2.57
CA GLN A 409 -27.44 12.75 2.90
C GLN A 409 -27.12 11.33 2.37
N LEU A 410 -25.87 11.03 2.03
CA LEU A 410 -25.40 9.75 1.55
C LEU A 410 -24.84 8.94 2.74
N LEU A 411 -25.72 8.14 3.34
CA LEU A 411 -25.39 6.89 4.03
C LEU A 411 -26.07 5.75 3.29
#